data_AF-B7K109-F1
#
_entry.id   AF-B7K109-F1
#
_cell.length_a   1.000
_cell.length_b   1.000
_cell.length_c   1.000
_cell.angle_alpha   90.00
_cell.angle_beta   90.00
_cell.angle_gamma   90.00
#
_symmetry.space_group_name_H-M   'P 1'
#
loop_
_entity.id
_entity.type
_entity.pdbx_description
1 polymer ?
#
loop_
_entity_poly.entity_id
_entity_poly.type
_entity_poly.pdbx_seq_one_letter_code
_entity_poly.pdbx_strand_id
1 'polypeptide(L)' 'MTVQPLSWQKLYETEYDQWLAATVSCLKTRQLEQLDFDNLIEELKEWFPPV' A
#
# COMPACT_ATOMS: atom_id res chain seq x y z
N MET A 1 20.06 -11.81 -11.80
CA MET A 1 19.86 -10.68 -10.86
C MET A 1 18.53 -10.92 -10.17
N THR A 2 18.51 -11.26 -8.89
CA THR A 2 17.27 -11.35 -8.12
C THR A 2 16.88 -9.95 -7.72
N VAL A 3 15.81 -9.42 -8.32
CA VAL A 3 15.20 -8.16 -7.88
C VAL A 3 14.63 -8.46 -6.51
N GLN A 4 15.24 -7.92 -5.45
CA GLN A 4 14.62 -8.00 -4.13
C GLN A 4 13.31 -7.20 -4.19
N PRO A 5 12.18 -7.77 -3.76
CA PRO A 5 10.95 -7.00 -3.68
C PRO A 5 11.19 -5.80 -2.76
N LEU A 6 10.83 -4.62 -3.26
CA LEU A 6 10.91 -3.38 -2.49
C LEU A 6 10.01 -3.52 -1.24
N SER A 7 10.44 -2.96 -0.12
CA SER A 7 9.56 -2.84 1.05
C SER A 7 8.36 -1.95 0.71
N TRP A 8 7.24 -2.16 1.39
CA TRP A 8 6.00 -1.41 1.20
C TRP A 8 6.20 0.11 1.21
N GLN A 9 6.95 0.60 2.18
CA GLN A 9 7.27 2.02 2.30
C GLN A 9 8.02 2.56 1.08
N LYS A 10 8.92 1.77 0.50
CA LYS A 10 9.67 2.17 -0.70
C LYS A 10 8.79 2.12 -1.95
N LEU A 11 7.90 1.14 -2.07
CA LEU A 11 6.90 1.12 -3.14
C LEU A 11 5.97 2.33 -3.05
N TYR A 12 5.50 2.66 -1.86
CA TYR A 12 4.65 3.83 -1.62
C TYR A 12 5.34 5.13 -2.06
N GLU A 13 6.60 5.33 -1.68
CA GLU A 13 7.34 6.58 -1.98
C GLU A 13 7.80 6.69 -3.44
N THR A 14 8.22 5.59 -4.08
CA THR A 14 8.86 5.66 -5.42
C THR A 14 7.98 5.15 -6.56
N GLU A 15 6.99 4.31 -6.26
CA GLU A 15 6.20 3.57 -7.24
C GLU A 15 4.73 3.48 -6.78
N TYR A 16 4.12 4.63 -6.48
CA TYR A 16 2.78 4.72 -5.87
C TYR A 16 1.72 3.88 -6.59
N ASP A 17 1.69 3.90 -7.93
CA ASP A 17 0.73 3.11 -8.72
C ASP A 17 0.89 1.60 -8.48
N GLN A 18 2.13 1.12 -8.29
CA GLN A 18 2.40 -0.28 -7.99
C GLN A 18 2.00 -0.63 -6.56
N TRP A 19 2.25 0.26 -5.60
CA TRP A 19 1.78 0.12 -4.23
C TRP A 19 0.24 0.02 -4.19
N LEU A 20 -0.47 0.91 -4.86
CA LEU A 20 -1.93 0.94 -4.88
C LEU A 20 -2.50 -0.33 -5.54
N ALA A 21 -1.93 -0.78 -6.66
CA ALA A 21 -2.34 -2.01 -7.32
C ALA A 21 -2.15 -3.25 -6.41
N ALA A 22 -1.03 -3.32 -5.69
CA ALA A 22 -0.76 -4.38 -4.73
C ALA A 22 -1.73 -4.34 -3.54
N THR A 23 -1.97 -3.15 -2.97
CA THR A 23 -2.95 -2.91 -1.89
C THR A 23 -4.35 -3.37 -2.31
N VAL A 24 -4.82 -3.02 -3.51
CA VAL A 24 -6.11 -3.47 -4.04
C VAL A 24 -6.15 -4.99 -4.22
N SER A 25 -5.06 -5.61 -4.66
CA SER A 25 -4.97 -7.07 -4.80
C SER A 25 -5.10 -7.79 -3.45
N CYS A 26 -4.38 -7.31 -2.42
CA CYS A 26 -4.46 -7.83 -1.06
C CYS A 26 -5.88 -7.72 -0.49
N LEU A 27 -6.55 -6.57 -0.68
CA LEU A 27 -7.93 -6.36 -0.25
C LEU A 27 -8.91 -7.33 -0.94
N LYS A 28 -8.81 -7.47 -2.28
CA LYS A 28 -9.66 -8.39 -3.07
C LYS A 28 -9.49 -9.84 -2.64
N THR A 29 -8.27 -10.24 -2.29
CA THR A 29 -7.94 -11.62 -1.89
C THR A 29 -8.02 -11.85 -0.38
N ARG A 30 -8.43 -10.83 0.39
CA ARG A 30 -8.51 -10.85 1.87
C ARG A 30 -7.17 -11.22 2.55
N GLN A 31 -6.05 -10.95 1.90
CA GLN A 31 -4.71 -11.15 2.46
C GLN A 31 -4.32 -9.96 3.35
N LEU A 32 -5.04 -9.79 4.45
CA LEU A 32 -4.91 -8.60 5.30
C LEU A 32 -3.56 -8.51 6.01
N GLU A 33 -2.91 -9.64 6.31
CA GLU A 33 -1.59 -9.67 6.95
C GLU A 33 -0.47 -9.06 6.09
N GLN A 34 -0.70 -8.92 4.78
CA GLN A 34 0.24 -8.33 3.84
C GLN A 34 -0.04 -6.86 3.55
N LEU A 35 -1.13 -6.30 4.08
CA LEU A 35 -1.45 -4.89 3.85
C LEU A 35 -0.47 -3.97 4.59
N ASP A 36 -0.05 -2.95 3.87
CA ASP A 36 0.62 -1.78 4.41
C ASP A 36 -0.41 -0.86 5.09
N PHE A 37 -0.84 -1.23 6.29
CA PHE A 37 -1.87 -0.50 7.01
C PHE A 37 -1.48 0.94 7.33
N ASP A 38 -0.21 1.21 7.60
CA ASP A 38 0.26 2.54 7.96
C ASP A 38 0.03 3.51 6.82
N ASN A 39 0.55 3.22 5.63
CA ASN A 39 0.36 4.10 4.47
C ASN A 39 -1.10 4.10 3.97
N LEU A 40 -1.82 2.97 4.05
CA LEU A 40 -3.23 2.92 3.67
C LEU A 40 -4.10 3.81 4.59
N ILE A 41 -3.84 3.81 5.89
CA ILE A 41 -4.57 4.65 6.86
C ILE A 41 -4.27 6.13 6.60
N GLU A 42 -3.01 6.49 6.35
CA GLU A 42 -2.65 7.88 6.03
C GLU A 42 -3.35 8.37 4.75
N GLU A 43 -3.34 7.60 3.67
CA GLU A 43 -4.08 7.95 2.43
C GLU A 43 -5.58 8.14 2.68
N LEU A 44 -6.19 7.25 3.47
CA LEU A 44 -7.60 7.39 3.82
C LEU A 44 -7.89 8.63 4.67
N LYS A 45 -6.98 9.02 5.58
CA LYS A 45 -7.10 10.29 6.33
C LYS A 45 -6.95 11.50 5.43
N GLU A 46 -6.05 11.45 4.45
CA GLU A 46 -5.86 12.54 3.48
C GLU A 46 -7.10 12.71 2.60
N TRP A 47 -7.69 11.62 2.12
CA TRP A 47 -8.91 11.66 1.29
C TRP A 47 -10.17 11.99 2.09
N PHE A 48 -10.23 11.54 3.35
CA PHE A 48 -11.37 11.71 4.25
C PHE A 48 -10.92 12.33 5.57
N PRO A 49 -10.53 13.63 5.58
CA PRO A 49 -10.11 14.29 6.81
C PRO A 49 -11.28 14.32 7.82
N PRO A 50 -11.00 14.12 9.11
CA PRO A 50 -12.04 14.22 10.14
C PRO A 50 -12.65 15.63 10.15
N VAL A 51 -13.99 15.69 10.16
CA VAL A 51 -14.79 16.93 10.21
C VAL A 51 -14.75 17.55 11.60
#